data_AF-A0A1I5S4C6-F1
#
_entry.id   AF-A0A1I5S4C6-F1
#
_cell.length_a   1.000
_cell.length_b   1.000
_cell.length_c   1.000
_cell.angle_alpha   90.00
_cell.angle_beta   90.00
_cell.angle_gamma   90.00
#
_symmetry.space_group_name_H-M   'P 1'
#
loop_
_entity.id
_entity.type
_entity.pdbx_description
1 polymer ?
#
loop_
_entity_poly.entity_id
_entity_poly.type
_entity_poly.pdbx_seq_one_letter_code
_entity_poly.pdbx_strand_id
1 'polypeptide(L)' 'MERIVIEVDDATAKKWQEVSPKIKEQLEKNIERQIEILYRGVQEDEFFTLLDKISDEAVKNGLTEEMLEKLLNEE' A
#
# COMPACT_ATOMS: atom_id res chain seq x y z
N MET A 1 -17.98 -8.78 -11.50
CA MET A 1 -16.92 -7.79 -11.78
C MET A 1 -17.41 -6.46 -11.31
N GLU A 2 -16.61 -5.77 -10.51
CA GLU A 2 -16.88 -4.39 -10.12
C GLU A 2 -16.27 -3.44 -11.16
N ARG A 3 -16.77 -2.21 -11.23
CA ARG A 3 -16.33 -1.22 -12.23
C ARG A 3 -15.68 -0.04 -11.52
N ILE A 4 -14.45 0.27 -11.92
CA ILE A 4 -13.79 1.53 -11.58
C ILE A 4 -13.90 2.52 -12.75
N VAL A 5 -13.99 3.81 -12.43
CA VAL A 5 -13.94 4.90 -13.40
C VAL A 5 -12.77 5.79 -13.01
N ILE A 6 -11.83 5.97 -13.93
CA ILE A 6 -10.63 6.78 -13.73
C ILE A 6 -10.72 7.95 -14.70
N GLU A 7 -10.62 9.17 -14.16
CA GLU A 7 -10.49 10.37 -14.97
C GLU A 7 -9.06 10.46 -15.51
N VAL A 8 -8.95 10.67 -16.82
CA VAL A 8 -7.67 10.79 -17.55
C VAL A 8 -7.73 11.98 -18.48
N ASP A 9 -6.58 12.41 -19.01
CA ASP A 9 -6.55 13.46 -20.02
C ASP A 9 -7.25 13.04 -21.32
N ASP A 10 -7.76 14.04 -22.07
CA ASP A 10 -8.50 13.84 -23.32
C ASP A 10 -7.71 13.05 -24.38
N ALA A 11 -6.40 13.28 -24.48
CA ALA A 11 -5.57 12.58 -25.45
C ALA A 11 -5.43 11.09 -25.11
N THR A 12 -5.33 10.76 -23.82
CA THR A 12 -5.31 9.38 -23.32
C THR A 12 -6.66 8.70 -23.55
N ALA A 13 -7.78 9.38 -23.28
CA ALA A 13 -9.12 8.86 -23.56
C ALA A 13 -9.31 8.53 -25.05
N LYS A 14 -8.86 9.41 -25.95
CA LYS A 14 -8.90 9.18 -27.41
C LYS A 14 -8.07 7.97 -27.83
N LYS A 15 -6.82 7.86 -27.35
CA LYS A 15 -5.98 6.68 -27.61
C LYS A 15 -6.63 5.40 -27.11
N TRP A 16 -7.27 5.43 -25.93
CA TRP A 16 -8.00 4.28 -25.41
C TRP A 16 -9.15 3.84 -26.34
N GLN A 17 -9.85 4.78 -26.97
CA GLN A 17 -10.92 4.42 -27.92
C GLN A 17 -10.38 3.69 -29.16
N GLU A 18 -9.18 4.05 -29.62
CA GLU A 18 -8.58 3.54 -30.87
C GLU A 18 -7.78 2.24 -30.72
N VAL A 19 -7.24 1.94 -29.54
CA VAL A 19 -6.40 0.74 -29.34
C VAL A 19 -7.19 -0.56 -29.48
N SER A 20 -6.50 -1.59 -29.98
CA SER A 20 -7.09 -2.91 -30.18
C SER A 20 -7.59 -3.55 -28.86
N PRO A 21 -8.59 -4.44 -28.90
CA PRO A 21 -9.08 -5.14 -27.72
C PRO A 21 -7.98 -5.88 -26.93
N LYS A 22 -7.00 -6.45 -27.63
CA LYS A 22 -5.86 -7.13 -26.99
C LYS A 22 -5.02 -6.18 -26.13
N ILE A 23 -4.82 -4.96 -26.61
CA ILE A 23 -4.07 -3.94 -25.86
C ILE A 23 -4.89 -3.47 -24.66
N LYS A 24 -6.22 -3.31 -24.82
CA LYS A 24 -7.11 -2.96 -23.69
C LYS A 24 -7.03 -3.98 -22.57
N GLU A 25 -7.14 -5.27 -22.89
CA GLU A 25 -7.04 -6.35 -21.90
C GLU A 25 -5.68 -6.37 -21.18
N GLN A 26 -4.59 -6.13 -21.92
CA GLN A 26 -3.26 -6.02 -21.33
C GLN A 26 -3.15 -4.84 -20.37
N LEU A 27 -3.70 -3.68 -20.75
CA LEU A 27 -3.70 -2.48 -19.92
C LEU A 27 -4.57 -2.66 -18.67
N GLU A 28 -5.74 -3.27 -18.78
CA GLU A 28 -6.62 -3.59 -17.65
C GLU A 28 -5.89 -4.44 -16.61
N LYS A 29 -5.25 -5.54 -17.03
CA LYS A 29 -4.43 -6.39 -16.14
C LYS A 29 -3.26 -5.65 -15.51
N ASN A 30 -2.66 -4.71 -16.22
CA ASN A 30 -1.57 -3.89 -15.69
C ASN A 30 -2.07 -2.87 -14.65
N ILE A 31 -3.26 -2.30 -14.85
CA ILE A 31 -3.89 -1.40 -13.88
C ILE A 31 -4.23 -2.16 -12.60
N GLU A 32 -4.83 -3.35 -12.69
CA GLU A 32 -5.11 -4.21 -11.53
C GLU A 32 -3.84 -4.50 -10.72
N ARG A 33 -2.74 -4.90 -11.39
CA ARG A 33 -1.46 -5.16 -10.72
C ARG A 33 -0.89 -3.91 -10.06
N GLN A 34 -0.97 -2.76 -10.71
CA GLN A 34 -0.45 -1.51 -10.15
C GLN A 34 -1.24 -1.08 -8.91
N ILE A 35 -2.56 -1.20 -8.94
CA ILE A 35 -3.42 -0.93 -7.78
C ILE A 35 -3.01 -1.82 -6.61
N GLU A 36 -2.82 -3.12 -6.82
CA GLU A 36 -2.41 -4.06 -5.77
C GLU A 36 -1.03 -3.71 -5.18
N ILE A 37 -0.05 -3.36 -6.02
CA ILE A 37 1.29 -2.98 -5.56
C ILE A 37 1.22 -1.71 -4.70
N LEU A 38 0.51 -0.68 -5.17
CA LEU A 38 0.36 0.57 -4.44
C LEU A 38 -0.40 0.36 -3.13
N TYR A 39 -1.47 -0.45 -3.15
CA TYR A 39 -2.25 -0.78 -1.96
C TYR A 39 -1.39 -1.48 -0.90
N ARG A 40 -0.58 -2.47 -1.30
CA ARG A 40 0.34 -3.15 -0.38
C ARG A 40 1.40 -2.22 0.20
N GLY A 41 1.98 -1.35 -0.63
CA GLY A 41 2.95 -0.35 -0.16
C GLY A 41 2.36 0.57 0.90
N VAL A 42 1.13 1.06 0.68
CA VAL A 42 0.41 1.86 1.68
C VAL A 42 0.17 1.08 2.96
N GLN A 43 -0.23 -0.20 2.88
CA GLN A 43 -0.41 -1.03 4.08
C GLN A 43 0.89 -1.25 4.86
N GLU A 44 2.01 -1.41 4.16
CA GLU A 44 3.33 -1.57 4.78
C GLU A 44 3.75 -0.28 5.50
N ASP A 45 3.61 0.87 4.85
CA ASP A 45 3.88 2.18 5.46
C ASP A 45 2.97 2.47 6.66
N GLU A 46 1.68 2.16 6.57
CA GLU A 46 0.72 2.27 7.67
C GLU A 46 1.07 1.33 8.83
N PHE A 47 1.52 0.11 8.53
CA PHE A 47 1.95 -0.85 9.53
C PHE A 47 3.19 -0.37 10.30
N PHE A 48 4.23 0.11 9.60
CA PHE A 48 5.40 0.69 10.25
C PHE A 48 5.06 1.94 11.05
N THR A 49 4.19 2.80 10.51
CA THR A 49 3.69 3.98 11.25
C THR A 49 2.95 3.58 12.54
N LEU A 50 2.22 2.48 12.53
CA LEU A 50 1.55 1.96 13.72
C LEU A 50 2.56 1.41 14.74
N LEU A 51 3.57 0.66 14.28
CA LEU A 51 4.64 0.14 15.14
C LEU A 51 5.41 1.27 15.83
N ASP A 52 5.76 2.33 15.09
CA ASP A 52 6.45 3.49 15.64
C ASP A 52 5.62 4.15 16.75
N LYS A 53 4.31 4.34 16.52
CA LYS A 53 3.39 4.88 17.54
C LYS A 53 3.32 4.01 18.79
N ILE A 54 3.26 2.68 18.63
CA ILE A 54 3.24 1.74 19.76
C ILE A 54 4.55 1.82 20.53
N SER A 55 5.69 1.89 19.83
CA SER A 55 7.01 2.04 20.44
C SER A 55 7.10 3.34 21.25
N ASP A 56 6.71 4.47 20.66
CA ASP A 56 6.68 5.78 21.31
C ASP A 56 5.78 5.78 22.56
N GLU A 57 4.60 5.16 22.47
CA GLU A 57 3.68 5.03 23.59
C GLU A 57 4.25 4.14 24.70
N ALA A 58 4.92 3.04 24.35
CA ALA A 58 5.57 2.16 25.32
C ALA A 58 6.69 2.89 26.08
N VAL A 59 7.55 3.63 25.37
CA VAL A 59 8.60 4.47 25.98
C VAL A 59 7.98 5.53 26.89
N LYS A 60 6.92 6.22 26.43
CA LYS A 60 6.19 7.21 27.23
C LYS A 60 5.57 6.62 28.50
N ASN A 61 5.12 5.36 28.43
CA ASN A 61 4.57 4.62 29.56
C ASN A 61 5.65 3.99 30.46
N GLY A 62 6.94 4.29 30.21
CA GLY A 62 8.05 3.90 31.07
C GLY A 62 8.75 2.61 30.67
N LEU A 63 8.49 2.08 29.47
CA LEU A 63 9.31 0.99 28.92
C LEU A 63 10.72 1.53 28.66
N THR A 64 11.69 0.99 29.39
CA THR A 64 13.11 1.28 29.18
C THR A 64 13.76 0.15 28.38
N GLU A 65 14.91 0.44 27.77
CA GLU A 65 15.69 -0.52 27.00
C GLU A 65 16.05 -1.76 27.86
N GLU A 66 16.42 -1.57 29.13
CA GLU A 66 16.70 -2.67 30.06
C GLU A 66 15.46 -3.54 30.35
N MET A 67 14.27 -2.93 30.45
CA MET A 67 13.03 -3.68 30.64
C MET A 67 12.62 -4.45 29.38
N LEU A 68 12.83 -3.85 28.21
CA LEU A 68 12.57 -4.51 26.93
C LEU A 68 13.51 -5.69 26.73
N GLU A 69 14.80 -5.53 27.02
CA GLU A 69 15.77 -6.62 26.97
C GLU A 69 15.42 -7.76 27.93
N LYS A 70 14.90 -7.46 29.13
CA LYS A 70 14.39 -8.50 30.03
C LYS A 70 13.19 -9.23 29.44
N LEU A 71 12.20 -8.52 28.92
CA LEU A 71 11.00 -9.13 28.31
C LEU A 71 11.32 -9.99 27.08
N LEU A 72 12.31 -9.60 26.28
CA LEU A 72 12.69 -10.33 25.05
C LEU A 72 13.61 -11.52 25.31
N ASN A 73 14.37 -11.48 26.41
CA ASN A 73 15.34 -12.52 26.78
C ASN A 73 14.89 -13.39 27.97
N GLU A 74 13.69 -13.18 28.49
CA GLU A 74 13.05 -14.10 29.43
C GLU A 74 12.62 -15.38 28.69
N GLU A 75 13.49 -16.40 28.74
CA GLU A 75 13.10 -17.83 28.68
C GLU A 75 12.66 -18.33 30.06
#